data_AF-A0A3N5RE81-F1
#
_entry.id   AF-A0A3N5RE81-F1
#
_cell.length_a   1.000
_cell.length_b   1.000
_cell.length_c   1.000
_cell.angle_alpha   90.00
_cell.angle_beta   90.00
_cell.angle_gamma   90.00
#
_symmetry.space_group_name_H-M   'P 1'
#
loop_
_entity.id
_entity.type
_entity.pdbx_description
1 polymer ?
#
loop_
_entity_poly.entity_id
_entity_poly.type
_entity_poly.pdbx_seq_one_letter_code
_entity_poly.pdbx_strand_id
1 'polypeptide(L)' 'MQLLLIHSDFIEFEAKRPTKMAEEIDDQAKKGRLEEALCAFIAVEKFDEDDPEAVIAE' A
#
# COMPACT_ATOMS: atom_id res chain seq x y z
N MET A 1 -5.77 12.35 1.32
CA MET A 1 -5.67 10.90 1.12
C MET A 1 -6.91 10.37 0.42
N GLN A 2 -6.75 9.49 -0.56
CA GLN A 2 -7.86 8.76 -1.20
C GLN A 2 -7.70 7.25 -0.99
N LEU A 3 -8.80 6.57 -0.68
CA LEU A 3 -8.83 5.13 -0.40
C LEU A 3 -9.75 4.39 -1.39
N LEU A 4 -9.28 3.22 -1.85
CA LEU A 4 -10.11 2.22 -2.52
C LEU A 4 -10.03 0.92 -1.74
N LEU A 5 -11.16 0.51 -1.17
CA LEU A 5 -11.28 -0.69 -0.34
C LEU A 5 -11.99 -1.80 -1.12
N ILE A 6 -11.34 -2.96 -1.23
CA ILE A 6 -11.88 -4.12 -1.94
C ILE A 6 -11.85 -5.33 -1.00
N HIS A 7 -13.02 -5.90 -0.74
CA HIS A 7 -13.11 -7.21 -0.10
C HIS A 7 -12.84 -8.27 -1.16
N SER A 8 -11.70 -8.95 -1.03
CA SER A 8 -11.16 -9.86 -2.05
C SER A 8 -10.95 -11.25 -1.47
N ASP A 9 -11.32 -12.27 -2.23
CA ASP A 9 -11.03 -13.68 -1.90
C ASP A 9 -9.52 -13.90 -1.74
N PHE A 10 -8.71 -13.22 -2.56
CA PHE A 10 -7.27 -13.12 -2.35
C PHE A 10 -6.68 -11.87 -3.01
N ILE A 11 -5.51 -11.47 -2.53
CA ILE A 11 -4.64 -10.49 -3.18
C ILE A 11 -3.24 -11.08 -3.30
N GLU A 12 -2.64 -10.96 -4.48
CA GLU A 12 -1.29 -11.46 -4.77
C GLU A 12 -0.52 -10.39 -5.55
N PHE A 13 0.76 -10.24 -5.24
CA PHE A 13 1.63 -9.30 -5.95
C PHE A 13 3.03 -9.85 -6.17
N GLU A 14 3.70 -9.32 -7.20
CA GLU A 14 5.12 -9.51 -7.47
C GLU A 14 5.74 -8.19 -7.91
N ALA A 15 6.74 -7.72 -7.15
CA ALA A 15 7.54 -6.54 -7.49
C ALA A 15 8.33 -6.80 -8.78
N LYS A 16 8.16 -5.92 -9.77
CA LYS A 16 8.80 -6.08 -11.09
C LYS A 16 10.05 -5.22 -11.23
N ARG A 17 9.87 -3.93 -11.54
CA ARG A 17 10.97 -2.98 -11.76
C ARG A 17 10.93 -1.90 -10.69
N PRO A 18 12.05 -1.59 -10.02
CA PRO A 18 12.08 -0.52 -9.04
C PRO A 18 11.88 0.84 -9.72
N THR A 19 11.21 1.74 -9.01
CA THR A 19 11.17 3.16 -9.36
C THR A 19 12.40 3.87 -8.79
N LYS A 20 12.60 5.14 -9.15
CA LYS A 20 13.72 5.94 -8.62
C LYS A 20 13.66 6.17 -7.10
N MET A 21 12.47 6.09 -6.52
CA MET A 21 12.21 6.28 -5.09
C MET A 21 11.81 4.97 -4.41
N ALA A 22 12.14 3.82 -5.01
CA ALA A 22 11.81 2.53 -4.43
C ALA A 22 12.60 2.30 -3.14
N GLU A 23 11.92 1.77 -2.12
CA GLU A 23 12.53 1.33 -0.88
C GLU A 23 13.39 0.08 -1.11
N GLU A 24 14.46 -0.05 -0.31
CA GLU A 24 15.24 -1.29 -0.26
C GLU A 24 14.47 -2.33 0.54
N ILE A 25 14.12 -3.43 -0.12
CA ILE A 25 13.38 -4.54 0.48
C ILE A 25 14.13 -5.85 0.31
N ASP A 26 13.98 -6.75 1.28
CA ASP A 26 14.51 -8.10 1.20
C ASP A 26 13.83 -8.89 0.06
N ASP A 27 14.52 -9.90 -0.47
CA ASP A 27 14.00 -10.74 -1.55
C ASP A 27 12.68 -11.44 -1.20
N GLN A 28 12.46 -11.72 0.08
CA GLN A 28 11.21 -12.33 0.58
C GLN A 28 10.01 -11.38 0.45
N ALA A 29 10.22 -10.06 0.49
CA ALA A 29 9.17 -9.06 0.36
C ALA A 29 8.81 -8.73 -1.11
N LYS A 30 9.53 -9.30 -2.09
CA LYS A 30 9.25 -9.07 -3.52
C LYS A 30 7.98 -9.76 -4.01
N LYS A 31 7.45 -10.72 -3.25
CA LYS A 31 6.21 -11.44 -3.59
C LYS A 31 5.38 -11.63 -2.33
N GLY A 32 4.07 -11.57 -2.47
CA GLY A 32 3.16 -11.80 -1.36
C GLY A 32 1.81 -12.27 -1.84
N ARG A 33 1.15 -13.08 -1.03
CA ARG A 33 -0.23 -13.52 -1.23
C ARG A 33 -0.95 -13.52 0.12
N LEU A 34 -2.18 -13.04 0.13
CA LEU A 34 -3.07 -13.07 1.29
C LEU A 34 -4.46 -13.51 0.84
N GLU A 35 -5.09 -14.40 1.58
CA GLU A 35 -6.46 -14.90 1.34
C GLU A 35 -7.45 -14.20 2.28
N GLU A 36 -8.72 -14.08 1.85
CA GLU A 36 -9.83 -13.45 2.58
C GLU A 36 -9.45 -12.07 3.16
N ALA A 37 -9.05 -11.16 2.26
CA ALA A 37 -8.42 -9.90 2.64
C ALA A 37 -9.28 -8.68 2.28
N LEU A 38 -9.30 -7.68 3.17
CA LEU A 38 -9.68 -6.32 2.82
C LEU A 38 -8.46 -5.60 2.23
N CYS A 39 -8.39 -5.52 0.91
CA CYS A 39 -7.32 -4.81 0.21
C CYS A 39 -7.60 -3.30 0.25
N ALA A 40 -6.67 -2.54 0.82
CA ALA A 40 -6.71 -1.09 0.87
C ALA A 40 -5.65 -0.48 -0.07
N PHE A 41 -6.11 0.10 -1.18
CA PHE A 41 -5.26 0.93 -2.03
C PHE A 41 -5.31 2.38 -1.53
N ILE A 42 -4.15 2.95 -1.22
CA ILE A 42 -4.02 4.25 -0.57
C ILE A 42 -3.22 5.18 -1.48
N ALA A 43 -3.77 6.35 -1.78
CA ALA A 43 -3.07 7.45 -2.41
C ALA A 43 -2.90 8.58 -1.40
N VAL A 44 -1.66 8.82 -0.96
CA VAL A 44 -1.28 9.95 -0.11
C VAL A 44 -1.14 11.19 -1.00
N GLU A 45 -1.79 12.28 -0.60
CA GLU A 45 -1.92 13.54 -1.32
C GLU A 45 -1.13 14.64 -0.62
N LYS A 46 -0.83 15.72 -1.35
CA LYS A 46 0.01 16.81 -0.85
C LYS A 46 -0.51 17.46 0.43
N PHE A 47 -1.82 17.59 0.59
CA PHE A 47 -2.39 18.19 1.81
C PHE A 47 -2.25 17.30 3.04
N ASP A 48 -1.99 15.99 2.85
CA ASP A 48 -1.77 15.06 3.96
C ASP A 48 -0.43 15.36 4.67
N GLU A 49 0.47 16.11 4.04
CA GLU A 49 1.74 16.53 4.63
C GLU A 49 1.56 17.57 5.75
N ASP A 50 0.44 18.31 5.77
CA ASP A 50 0.22 19.41 6.72
C ASP A 50 -0.04 18.90 8.16
N ASP A 51 -0.69 17.74 8.30
CA ASP A 51 -0.89 17.06 9.59
C ASP A 51 -1.03 15.52 9.39
N PRO A 52 0.10 14.80 9.24
CA PRO A 52 0.07 13.37 8.98
C PRO A 52 -0.57 12.56 10.12
N GLU A 53 -0.44 13.02 11.38
CA GLU A 53 -1.00 12.34 12.55
C GLU A 53 -2.53 12.40 12.53
N ALA A 54 -3.11 13.55 12.18
CA ALA A 54 -4.55 13.67 12.03
C ALA A 54 -5.11 12.84 10.86
N VAL A 55 -4.33 12.67 9.78
CA VAL A 55 -4.75 11.90 8.61
C VAL A 55 -4.77 10.39 8.89
N ILE A 56 -3.90 9.89 9.78
CA ILE A 56 -3.88 8.49 10.21
C ILE A 56 -4.73 8.22 11.46
N ALA A 57 -5.26 9.27 12.09
CA ALA A 57 -6.09 9.15 13.27
C ALA A 57 -7.51 8.69 12.86
N GLU A 58 -7.82 7.44 13.22
CA GLU A 58 -9.02 6.62 12.92
C GLU A 58 -8.98 5.79 11.64
#